data_AF-A0A9P0BNW1-F1
#
_entry.id   AF-A0A9P0BNW1-F1
#
_cell.length_a   1.000
_cell.length_b   1.000
_cell.length_c   1.000
_cell.angle_alpha   90.00
_cell.angle_beta   90.00
_cell.angle_gamma   90.00
#
_symmetry.space_group_name_H-M   'P 1'
#
loop_
_entity.id
_entity.type
_entity.pdbx_description
1 polymer ?
#
loop_
_entity_poly.entity_id
_entity_poly.type
_entity_poly.pdbx_seq_one_letter_code
_entity_poly.pdbx_strand_id
1 'polypeptide(L)'
;MPFYRNREGGPNLLILHKSEWNRLKHQATPPVSPTEAPPKNAYIESMIEKSQAWIKTWPDTVQGCVANAETKREKQRAERIALVKAFARKKVSKKNTEAVQKAKQMIFEESCYGNKLLSALRESKALEERDAQIEFKNKIKSQEEVENKPTKVVTFCSFELDKDVDAKGDQQKCLTMQQAKQNLELIQKKKDEAAKIKEEEKQADLENAKLMKYILDKEQEAENKLKELEKEALDEYAAEHKKSKKERAMWEAEYYAKIEQCRKEQEELNCKIKQVLNKINKEAQNPAMTKELYDTFTKYQEEEKNRYEEFIAKSLQKGEIRAEKRDRRQKDKLKQDRDNNVAVAEINKTLAEYVRQMECANKCFCDRQCLIVKSEKERGTKGKETDTKVKPPPIFTPSNKLTRALKLREKAPTPWTGSGVCAAPAHFAQQANQILAECKYKIPARKVVDEFWRNNGFDATTLPIPNY
;
A
#
# COMPACT_ATOMS: atom_id res chain seq x y z
N MET A 1 10.43 33.79 77.00
CA MET A 1 10.74 34.64 75.83
C MET A 1 10.73 33.76 74.58
N PRO A 2 10.18 34.18 73.44
CA PRO A 2 8.77 34.43 73.13
C PRO A 2 8.18 33.42 72.12
N PHE A 3 6.87 33.54 71.97
CA PHE A 3 5.93 32.85 71.08
C PHE A 3 6.34 32.69 69.61
N TYR A 4 5.96 31.57 69.02
CA TYR A 4 5.31 31.55 67.71
C TYR A 4 3.94 30.88 67.84
N ARG A 5 2.91 31.72 68.03
CA ARG A 5 1.52 31.37 67.68
C ARG A 5 1.43 31.47 66.17
N ASN A 6 1.09 30.36 65.50
CA ASN A 6 0.50 30.46 64.16
C ASN A 6 -1.02 30.59 64.28
N ARG A 7 -1.54 31.57 63.54
CA ARG A 7 -2.96 31.81 63.32
C ARG A 7 -3.58 30.67 62.50
N GLU A 8 -4.73 30.22 62.96
CA GLU A 8 -5.89 29.66 62.25
C GLU A 8 -5.66 29.10 60.82
N GLY A 9 -5.77 27.77 60.66
CA GLY A 9 -6.23 27.17 59.39
C GLY A 9 -5.55 25.90 58.85
N GLY A 10 -4.51 25.34 59.48
CA GLY A 10 -3.86 24.09 59.03
C GLY A 10 -4.11 22.89 59.98
N PRO A 11 -4.05 21.62 59.50
CA PRO A 11 -4.19 20.47 60.38
C PRO A 11 -3.07 20.45 61.44
N ASN A 12 -3.47 20.52 62.71
CA ASN A 12 -2.60 20.38 63.88
C ASN A 12 -1.98 18.98 63.89
N LEU A 13 -0.73 18.86 63.45
CA LEU A 13 0.08 17.68 63.74
C LEU A 13 0.46 17.73 65.23
N LEU A 14 -0.30 17.00 66.06
CA LEU A 14 0.06 16.70 67.45
C LEU A 14 1.36 15.89 67.45
N ILE A 15 2.51 16.57 67.59
CA ILE A 15 3.80 15.91 67.80
C ILE A 15 3.86 15.52 69.28
N LEU A 16 3.51 14.29 69.59
CA LEU A 16 3.67 13.72 70.93
C LEU A 16 5.15 13.49 71.24
N HIS A 17 5.54 13.80 72.48
CA HIS A 17 6.90 13.57 72.98
C HIS A 17 7.21 12.06 73.05
N LYS A 18 8.47 11.66 72.84
CA LYS A 18 8.92 10.25 72.76
C LYS A 18 8.46 9.39 73.94
N SER A 19 8.30 9.98 75.12
CA SER A 19 7.83 9.30 76.34
C SER A 19 6.35 8.90 76.28
N GLU A 20 5.49 9.69 75.65
CA GLU A 20 4.05 9.38 75.48
C GLU A 20 3.85 8.24 74.47
N TRP A 21 4.70 8.17 73.44
CA TRP A 21 4.72 7.06 72.47
C TRP A 21 5.08 5.73 73.12
N ASN A 22 6.06 5.72 74.02
CA ASN A 22 6.44 4.51 74.74
C ASN A 22 5.35 4.07 75.73
N ARG A 23 4.66 5.02 76.39
CA ARG A 23 3.54 4.69 77.29
C ARG A 23 2.37 4.02 76.56
N LEU A 24 2.04 4.49 75.35
CA LEU A 24 1.00 3.88 74.50
C LEU A 24 1.39 2.47 74.01
N LYS A 25 2.67 2.23 73.72
CA LYS A 25 3.16 0.88 73.35
C LYS A 25 3.08 -0.13 74.50
N HIS A 26 3.22 0.32 75.75
CA HIS A 26 3.21 -0.57 76.92
C HIS A 26 1.80 -0.82 77.51
N GLN A 27 0.76 -0.12 77.03
CA GLN A 27 -0.65 -0.38 77.40
C GLN A 27 -1.38 -1.30 76.41
N ALA A 28 -0.76 -1.71 75.31
CA ALA A 28 -1.28 -2.78 74.47
C ALA A 28 -1.06 -4.11 75.20
N THR A 29 -2.16 -4.78 75.53
CA THR A 29 -2.22 -6.12 76.13
C THR A 29 -1.26 -7.10 75.46
N PRO A 30 -0.75 -8.13 76.19
CA PRO A 30 0.17 -9.10 75.60
C PRO A 30 -0.51 -9.79 74.40
N PRO A 31 0.24 -10.15 73.35
CA PRO A 31 -0.33 -10.91 72.26
C PRO A 31 -0.83 -12.22 72.85
N VAL A 32 -2.14 -12.46 72.70
CA VAL A 32 -2.67 -13.81 72.77
C VAL A 32 -1.77 -14.63 71.85
N SER A 33 -1.10 -15.63 72.42
CA SER A 33 -0.38 -16.66 71.67
C SER A 33 -1.18 -16.98 70.40
N PRO A 34 -0.56 -17.07 69.20
CA PRO A 34 -1.30 -17.53 68.06
C PRO A 34 -1.72 -18.97 68.38
N THR A 35 -2.96 -19.13 68.86
CA THR A 35 -3.72 -20.35 68.71
C THR A 35 -3.58 -20.67 67.25
N GLU A 36 -2.89 -21.78 66.99
CA GLU A 36 -2.54 -22.33 65.69
C GLU A 36 -3.51 -21.83 64.63
N ALA A 37 -3.08 -20.85 63.83
CA ALA A 37 -3.81 -20.51 62.63
C ALA A 37 -3.87 -21.83 61.84
N PRO A 38 -5.06 -22.38 61.57
CA PRO A 38 -5.16 -23.64 60.84
C PRO A 38 -4.42 -23.45 59.52
N PRO A 39 -3.71 -24.47 59.01
CA PRO A 39 -2.89 -24.35 57.82
C PRO A 39 -3.74 -23.68 56.74
N LYS A 40 -3.42 -22.42 56.40
CA LYS A 40 -4.18 -21.67 55.40
C LYS A 40 -4.11 -22.50 54.14
N ASN A 41 -5.27 -23.09 53.81
CA ASN A 41 -5.41 -24.20 52.89
C ASN A 41 -4.85 -23.82 51.53
N ALA A 42 -3.69 -24.37 51.17
CA ALA A 42 -3.16 -24.34 49.80
C ALA A 42 -4.23 -24.77 48.78
N TYR A 43 -5.18 -25.61 49.22
CA TYR A 43 -6.38 -25.96 48.48
C TYR A 43 -7.28 -24.75 48.14
N ILE A 44 -7.57 -23.88 49.10
CA ILE A 44 -8.42 -22.68 48.90
C ILE A 44 -7.70 -21.68 47.98
N GLU A 45 -6.40 -21.46 48.17
CA GLU A 45 -5.61 -20.60 47.27
C GLU A 45 -5.58 -21.16 45.84
N SER A 46 -5.41 -22.47 45.67
CA SER A 46 -5.49 -23.12 44.35
C SER A 46 -6.88 -23.00 43.71
N MET A 47 -7.95 -23.00 44.50
CA MET A 47 -9.32 -22.84 44.04
C MET A 47 -9.59 -21.38 43.62
N ILE A 48 -9.02 -20.41 44.34
CA ILE A 48 -9.07 -18.98 43.97
C ILE A 48 -8.30 -18.74 42.67
N GLU A 49 -7.12 -19.32 42.50
CA GLU A 49 -6.35 -19.18 41.25
C GLU A 49 -7.09 -19.81 40.05
N LYS A 50 -7.67 -21.00 40.23
CA LYS A 50 -8.48 -21.66 39.19
C LYS A 50 -9.73 -20.84 38.83
N SER A 51 -10.44 -20.30 39.83
CA SER A 51 -11.64 -19.50 39.58
C SER A 51 -11.28 -18.18 38.88
N GLN A 52 -10.20 -17.51 39.29
CA GLN A 52 -9.71 -16.31 38.60
C GLN A 52 -9.25 -16.62 37.17
N ALA A 53 -8.56 -17.74 36.93
CA ALA A 53 -8.18 -18.15 35.58
C ALA A 53 -9.41 -18.39 34.68
N TRP A 54 -10.45 -19.04 35.21
CA TRP A 54 -11.70 -19.26 34.48
C TRP A 54 -12.46 -17.96 34.20
N ILE A 55 -12.56 -17.06 35.17
CA ILE A 55 -13.21 -15.75 35.00
C ILE A 55 -12.51 -14.95 33.90
N LYS A 56 -11.18 -14.96 33.83
CA LYS A 56 -10.42 -14.27 32.76
C LYS A 56 -10.70 -14.81 31.36
N THR A 57 -11.01 -16.11 31.25
CA THR A 57 -11.34 -16.77 29.99
C THR A 57 -12.83 -16.73 29.64
N TRP A 58 -13.67 -16.15 30.49
CA TRP A 58 -15.11 -16.19 30.31
C TRP A 58 -15.58 -15.16 29.28
N PRO A 59 -16.51 -15.51 28.35
CA PRO A 59 -16.89 -14.66 27.22
C PRO A 59 -17.42 -13.29 27.62
N ASP A 60 -18.12 -13.20 28.75
CA ASP A 60 -18.84 -11.99 29.18
C ASP A 60 -17.99 -11.06 30.06
N THR A 61 -16.76 -11.46 30.39
CA THR A 61 -15.82 -10.56 31.07
C THR A 61 -15.14 -9.64 30.07
N VAL A 62 -14.69 -8.47 30.53
CA VAL A 62 -13.96 -7.51 29.70
C VAL A 62 -12.74 -8.17 29.02
N GLN A 63 -12.03 -9.06 29.73
CA GLN A 63 -10.87 -9.77 29.19
C GLN A 63 -11.26 -10.83 28.16
N GLY A 64 -12.33 -11.59 28.39
CA GLY A 64 -12.85 -12.54 27.39
C GLY A 64 -13.43 -11.85 26.15
N CYS A 65 -14.11 -10.72 26.31
CA CYS A 65 -14.56 -9.88 25.20
C CYS A 65 -13.39 -9.38 24.34
N VAL A 66 -12.29 -8.95 24.96
CA VAL A 66 -11.06 -8.53 24.25
C VAL A 66 -10.44 -9.72 23.51
N ALA A 67 -10.27 -10.87 24.16
CA ALA A 67 -9.73 -12.07 23.51
C ALA A 67 -10.61 -12.56 22.33
N ASN A 68 -11.94 -12.50 22.49
CA ASN A 68 -12.88 -12.83 21.42
C ASN A 68 -12.84 -11.81 20.26
N ALA A 69 -12.62 -10.53 20.55
CA ALA A 69 -12.44 -9.51 19.53
C ALA A 69 -11.12 -9.69 18.78
N GLU A 70 -10.03 -10.04 19.47
CA GLU A 70 -8.72 -10.32 18.89
C GLU A 70 -8.77 -11.54 17.96
N THR A 71 -9.35 -12.65 18.41
CA THR A 71 -9.53 -13.85 17.57
C THR A 71 -10.43 -13.60 16.35
N LYS A 72 -11.49 -12.79 16.48
CA LYS A 72 -12.30 -12.34 15.33
C LYS A 72 -11.47 -11.50 14.35
N ARG A 73 -10.64 -10.57 14.84
CA ARG A 73 -9.74 -9.76 13.99
C ARG A 73 -8.72 -10.61 13.27
N GLU A 74 -8.14 -11.62 13.93
CA GLU A 74 -7.20 -12.54 13.30
C GLU A 74 -7.84 -13.38 12.19
N LYS A 75 -9.05 -13.90 12.42
CA LYS A 75 -9.83 -14.62 11.39
C LYS A 75 -10.12 -13.72 10.18
N GLN A 76 -10.62 -12.51 10.41
CA GLN A 76 -10.87 -11.54 9.34
C GLN A 76 -9.59 -11.17 8.57
N ARG A 77 -8.45 -11.05 9.26
CA ARG A 77 -7.16 -10.79 8.62
C ARG A 77 -6.72 -11.97 7.77
N ALA A 78 -6.88 -13.20 8.24
CA ALA A 78 -6.57 -14.42 7.50
C ALA A 78 -7.43 -14.53 6.23
N GLU A 79 -8.73 -14.26 6.32
CA GLU A 79 -9.67 -14.23 5.19
C GLU A 79 -9.28 -13.16 4.16
N ARG A 80 -8.94 -11.94 4.60
CA ARG A 80 -8.47 -10.87 3.70
C ARG A 80 -7.18 -11.25 2.97
N ILE A 81 -6.22 -11.84 3.68
CA ILE A 81 -4.96 -12.32 3.08
C ILE A 81 -5.24 -13.43 2.07
N ALA A 82 -6.15 -14.36 2.37
CA ALA A 82 -6.56 -15.41 1.45
C ALA A 82 -7.22 -14.84 0.19
N LEU A 83 -8.08 -13.83 0.35
CA LEU A 83 -8.74 -13.15 -0.76
C LEU A 83 -7.75 -12.42 -1.67
N VAL A 84 -6.78 -11.69 -1.10
CA VAL A 84 -5.69 -11.05 -1.87
C VAL A 84 -4.85 -12.08 -2.60
N LYS A 85 -4.48 -13.19 -1.94
CA LYS A 85 -3.74 -14.29 -2.59
C LYS A 85 -4.53 -14.94 -3.73
N ALA A 86 -5.85 -15.12 -3.56
CA ALA A 86 -6.72 -15.65 -4.61
C ALA A 86 -6.84 -14.67 -5.79
N PHE A 87 -6.93 -13.37 -5.52
CA PHE A 87 -6.93 -12.32 -6.54
C PHE A 87 -5.60 -12.28 -7.31
N ALA A 88 -4.46 -12.36 -6.62
CA ALA A 88 -3.14 -12.41 -7.25
C ALA A 88 -2.92 -13.68 -8.11
N ARG A 89 -3.58 -14.80 -7.76
CA ARG A 89 -3.53 -16.06 -8.53
C ARG A 89 -4.47 -16.07 -9.74
N LYS A 90 -5.50 -15.20 -9.79
CA LYS A 90 -6.30 -15.03 -11.01
C LYS A 90 -5.39 -14.44 -12.08
N LYS A 91 -5.18 -15.18 -13.17
CA LYS A 91 -4.42 -14.70 -14.34
C LYS A 91 -4.97 -13.34 -14.75
N VAL A 92 -4.13 -12.29 -14.63
CA VAL A 92 -4.42 -10.97 -15.16
C VAL A 92 -4.66 -11.14 -16.66
N SER A 93 -5.88 -10.88 -17.11
CA SER A 93 -6.22 -10.88 -18.54
C SER A 93 -5.24 -9.99 -19.30
N LYS A 94 -4.70 -10.46 -20.44
CA LYS A 94 -3.74 -9.70 -21.28
C LYS A 94 -4.22 -8.27 -21.56
N LYS A 95 -5.53 -8.04 -21.67
CA LYS A 95 -6.14 -6.71 -21.88
C LYS A 95 -5.80 -5.68 -20.78
N ASN A 96 -5.57 -6.12 -19.54
CA ASN A 96 -5.20 -5.20 -18.46
C ASN A 96 -3.72 -4.82 -18.48
N THR A 97 -2.86 -5.60 -19.16
CA THR A 97 -1.42 -5.31 -19.18
C THR A 97 -1.08 -4.11 -20.07
N GLU A 98 -1.73 -3.99 -21.23
CA GLU A 98 -1.58 -2.85 -22.14
C GLU A 98 -2.13 -1.55 -21.52
N ALA A 99 -3.32 -1.61 -20.92
CA ALA A 99 -3.91 -0.45 -20.24
C ALA A 99 -3.03 0.06 -19.09
N VAL A 100 -2.43 -0.87 -18.31
CA VAL A 100 -1.49 -0.53 -17.25
C VAL A 100 -0.19 0.04 -17.80
N GLN A 101 0.34 -0.48 -18.92
CA GLN A 101 1.52 0.09 -19.57
C GLN A 101 1.26 1.51 -20.08
N LYS A 102 0.12 1.74 -20.74
CA LYS A 102 -0.29 3.07 -21.23
C LYS A 102 -0.45 4.07 -20.09
N ALA A 103 -1.09 3.67 -18.99
CA ALA A 103 -1.23 4.52 -17.81
C ALA A 103 0.12 4.88 -17.21
N LYS A 104 1.04 3.92 -17.10
CA LYS A 104 2.41 4.19 -16.59
C LYS A 104 3.20 5.12 -17.49
N GLN A 105 3.04 5.01 -18.81
CA GLN A 105 3.66 5.91 -19.78
C GLN A 105 3.12 7.33 -19.64
N MET A 106 1.80 7.52 -19.57
CA MET A 106 1.20 8.85 -19.35
C MET A 106 1.68 9.49 -18.04
N ILE A 107 1.73 8.72 -16.94
CA ILE A 107 2.23 9.21 -15.65
C ILE A 107 3.70 9.69 -15.76
N PHE A 108 4.53 8.99 -16.54
CA PHE A 108 5.91 9.43 -16.76
C PHE A 108 5.97 10.70 -17.60
N GLU A 109 5.24 10.75 -18.73
CA GLU A 109 5.20 11.90 -19.64
C GLU A 109 4.70 13.17 -18.94
N GLU A 110 3.71 13.05 -18.05
CA GLU A 110 3.16 14.16 -17.26
C GLU A 110 4.02 14.53 -16.04
N SER A 111 4.94 13.64 -15.62
CA SER A 111 5.79 13.92 -14.46
C SER A 111 6.79 15.04 -14.74
N CYS A 112 7.14 15.82 -13.71
CA CYS A 112 8.08 16.93 -13.86
C CYS A 112 9.46 16.50 -14.39
N TYR A 113 9.97 15.36 -13.93
CA TYR A 113 11.25 14.81 -14.40
C TYR A 113 11.13 14.10 -15.74
N GLY A 114 10.04 13.38 -16.01
CA GLY A 114 9.82 12.74 -17.31
C GLY A 114 9.66 13.77 -18.43
N ASN A 115 8.92 14.85 -18.20
CA ASN A 115 8.80 15.96 -19.14
C ASN A 115 10.15 16.65 -19.41
N LYS A 116 10.95 16.92 -18.35
CA LYS A 116 12.33 17.43 -18.50
C LYS A 116 13.21 16.48 -19.33
N LEU A 117 13.09 15.17 -19.13
CA LEU A 117 13.87 14.16 -19.85
C LEU A 117 13.47 14.07 -21.34
N LEU A 118 12.17 14.12 -21.62
CA LEU A 118 11.63 14.16 -23.00
C LEU A 118 12.01 15.47 -23.71
N SER A 119 12.05 16.59 -23.00
CA SER A 119 12.55 17.86 -23.53
C SER A 119 14.02 17.75 -23.93
N ALA A 120 14.85 17.16 -23.07
CA ALA A 120 16.27 16.91 -23.37
C ALA A 120 16.46 15.95 -24.57
N LEU A 121 15.59 14.95 -24.73
CA LEU A 121 15.59 14.08 -25.91
C LEU A 121 15.27 14.86 -27.19
N ARG A 122 14.25 15.72 -27.16
CA ARG A 122 13.89 16.59 -28.30
C ARG A 122 15.04 17.52 -28.67
N GLU A 123 15.71 18.09 -27.67
CA GLU A 123 16.90 18.93 -27.89
C GLU A 123 18.03 18.13 -28.54
N SER A 124 18.32 16.91 -28.08
CA SER A 124 19.30 16.02 -28.72
C SER A 124 18.96 15.76 -30.18
N LYS A 125 17.69 15.46 -30.49
CA LYS A 125 17.26 15.19 -31.87
C LYS A 125 17.34 16.42 -32.77
N ALA A 126 16.99 17.59 -32.27
CA ALA A 126 17.14 18.84 -33.01
C ALA A 126 18.61 19.17 -33.32
N LEU A 127 19.53 18.86 -32.41
CA LEU A 127 20.97 18.99 -32.65
C LEU A 127 21.47 17.97 -33.68
N GLU A 128 21.03 16.71 -33.59
CA GLU A 128 21.32 15.67 -34.57
C GLU A 128 20.88 16.07 -36.00
N GLU A 129 19.67 16.63 -36.13
CA GLU A 129 19.14 17.13 -37.40
C GLU A 129 19.94 18.32 -37.93
N ARG A 130 20.34 19.25 -37.06
CA ARG A 130 21.19 20.39 -37.46
C ARG A 130 22.55 19.93 -37.97
N ASP A 131 23.19 18.97 -37.30
CA ASP A 131 24.48 18.44 -37.76
C ASP A 131 24.32 17.79 -39.15
N ALA A 132 23.26 17.01 -39.34
CA ALA A 132 22.96 16.39 -40.63
C ALA A 132 22.72 17.44 -41.74
N GLN A 133 22.02 18.53 -41.43
CA GLN A 133 21.82 19.65 -42.36
C GLN A 133 23.14 20.36 -42.69
N ILE A 134 24.02 20.55 -41.70
CA ILE A 134 25.35 21.15 -41.91
C ILE A 134 26.20 20.25 -42.81
N GLU A 135 26.24 18.95 -42.53
CA GLU A 135 26.94 17.97 -43.37
C GLU A 135 26.40 17.96 -44.80
N PHE A 136 25.09 17.99 -44.97
CA PHE A 136 24.45 18.04 -46.28
C PHE A 136 24.79 19.33 -47.05
N LYS A 137 24.73 20.48 -46.38
CA LYS A 137 25.10 21.77 -46.97
C LYS A 137 26.57 21.82 -47.38
N ASN A 138 27.47 21.25 -46.58
CA ASN A 138 28.88 21.16 -46.92
C ASN A 138 29.12 20.25 -48.14
N LYS A 139 28.37 19.14 -48.26
CA LYS A 139 28.42 18.27 -49.44
C LYS A 139 27.97 19.00 -50.71
N ILE A 140 26.87 19.75 -50.66
CA ILE A 140 26.41 20.55 -51.80
C ILE A 140 27.48 21.56 -52.24
N LYS A 141 28.03 22.34 -51.29
CA LYS A 141 29.09 23.31 -51.59
C LYS A 141 30.31 22.65 -52.24
N SER A 142 30.73 21.49 -51.74
CA SER A 142 31.87 20.77 -52.32
C SER A 142 31.59 20.25 -53.74
N GLN A 143 30.35 19.94 -54.09
CA GLN A 143 29.96 19.54 -55.45
C GLN A 143 29.92 20.76 -56.39
N GLU A 144 29.35 21.87 -55.93
CA GLU A 144 29.32 23.14 -56.69
C GLU A 144 30.74 23.67 -56.99
N GLU A 145 31.70 23.51 -56.06
CA GLU A 145 33.11 23.89 -56.26
C GLU A 145 33.83 22.99 -57.29
N VAL A 146 33.39 21.74 -57.46
CA VAL A 146 33.92 20.83 -58.48
C VAL A 146 33.36 21.17 -59.87
N GLU A 147 32.09 21.57 -59.96
CA GLU A 147 31.43 21.95 -61.21
C GLU A 147 31.85 23.35 -61.71
N ASN A 148 32.17 24.29 -60.82
CA ASN A 148 32.54 25.67 -61.19
C ASN A 148 34.03 25.88 -61.51
N LYS A 149 34.81 24.84 -61.83
CA LYS A 149 36.18 25.04 -62.35
C LYS A 149 36.10 25.61 -63.78
N PRO A 150 36.57 26.84 -64.04
CA PRO A 150 36.42 27.47 -65.35
C PRO A 150 37.33 26.79 -66.38
N THR A 151 36.74 26.18 -67.41
CA THR A 151 37.42 25.84 -68.66
C THR A 151 37.81 27.12 -69.39
N LYS A 152 39.12 27.36 -69.56
CA LYS A 152 39.67 28.46 -70.37
C LYS A 152 39.15 28.36 -71.81
N VAL A 153 38.28 29.27 -72.22
CA VAL A 153 37.95 29.51 -73.62
C VAL A 153 39.02 30.43 -74.20
N VAL A 154 39.75 29.93 -75.20
CA VAL A 154 40.73 30.70 -75.97
C VAL A 154 39.99 31.42 -77.09
N THR A 155 39.95 32.75 -77.04
CA THR A 155 39.48 33.61 -78.14
C THR A 155 40.63 33.88 -79.11
N PHE A 156 40.49 33.42 -80.36
CA PHE A 156 41.36 33.81 -81.46
C PHE A 156 40.86 35.13 -82.07
N CYS A 157 41.73 36.15 -82.13
CA CYS A 157 41.52 37.35 -82.92
C CYS A 157 41.80 37.07 -84.39
N SER A 158 40.79 37.10 -85.25
CA SER A 158 40.95 37.22 -86.70
C SER A 158 40.77 38.68 -87.12
N PHE A 159 41.81 39.22 -87.75
CA PHE A 159 41.85 40.53 -88.38
C PHE A 159 41.44 40.36 -89.84
N GLU A 160 40.28 40.89 -90.24
CA GLU A 160 39.94 41.05 -91.66
C GLU A 160 39.53 42.50 -91.94
N LEU A 161 40.33 43.13 -92.77
CA LEU A 161 40.00 44.31 -93.53
C LEU A 161 38.94 43.91 -94.56
N ASP A 162 37.80 44.59 -94.62
CA ASP A 162 37.36 45.11 -95.91
C ASP A 162 36.20 46.10 -95.87
N LYS A 163 36.31 46.96 -96.88
CA LYS A 163 35.44 48.02 -97.38
C LYS A 163 33.97 47.60 -97.37
N ASP A 164 33.14 48.37 -96.65
CA ASP A 164 31.69 48.58 -96.87
C ASP A 164 31.09 49.28 -95.62
N VAL A 165 31.64 50.44 -95.25
CA VAL A 165 31.25 51.15 -94.02
C VAL A 165 29.83 51.73 -94.12
N ASP A 166 29.40 52.12 -95.32
CA ASP A 166 28.11 52.81 -95.50
C ASP A 166 26.91 51.83 -95.63
N ALA A 167 27.08 50.66 -96.26
CA ALA A 167 26.02 49.64 -96.35
C ALA A 167 25.83 48.84 -95.04
N LYS A 168 26.91 48.59 -94.29
CA LYS A 168 26.85 47.95 -92.96
C LYS A 168 26.26 48.91 -91.91
N GLY A 169 26.51 50.21 -92.01
CA GLY A 169 25.96 51.22 -91.10
C GLY A 169 24.44 51.31 -91.11
N ASP A 170 23.80 51.20 -92.28
CA ASP A 170 22.33 51.27 -92.39
C ASP A 170 21.63 49.95 -92.01
N GLN A 171 22.25 48.79 -92.28
CA GLN A 171 21.80 47.51 -91.71
C GLN A 171 21.89 47.49 -90.18
N GLN A 172 22.97 48.04 -89.62
CA GLN A 172 23.20 48.09 -88.18
C GLN A 172 22.28 49.10 -87.48
N LYS A 173 21.93 50.21 -88.14
CA LYS A 173 20.84 51.12 -87.72
C LYS A 173 19.46 50.45 -87.74
N CYS A 174 19.14 49.68 -88.78
CA CYS A 174 17.88 48.91 -88.81
C CYS A 174 17.81 47.86 -87.69
N LEU A 175 18.89 47.10 -87.46
CA LEU A 175 18.97 46.11 -86.38
C LEU A 175 18.87 46.75 -84.99
N THR A 176 19.56 47.87 -84.76
CA THR A 176 19.47 48.60 -83.49
C THR A 176 18.09 49.22 -83.26
N MET A 177 17.44 49.73 -84.31
CA MET A 177 16.07 50.23 -84.22
C MET A 177 15.06 49.10 -83.96
N GLN A 178 15.29 47.92 -84.53
CA GLN A 178 14.46 46.72 -84.30
C GLN A 178 14.66 46.17 -82.88
N GLN A 179 15.90 46.13 -82.38
CA GLN A 179 16.22 45.82 -80.99
C GLN A 179 15.62 46.84 -80.01
N ALA A 180 15.64 48.14 -80.35
CA ALA A 180 15.03 49.18 -79.53
C ALA A 180 13.49 49.01 -79.42
N LYS A 181 12.82 48.65 -80.52
CA LYS A 181 11.39 48.30 -80.51
C LYS A 181 11.10 47.06 -79.67
N GLN A 182 11.89 46.01 -79.83
CA GLN A 182 11.75 44.78 -79.02
C GLN A 182 11.99 45.04 -77.53
N ASN A 183 12.96 45.89 -77.19
CA ASN A 183 13.24 46.28 -75.81
C ASN A 183 12.10 47.10 -75.21
N LEU A 184 11.50 48.02 -75.98
CA LEU A 184 10.31 48.77 -75.56
C LEU A 184 9.11 47.85 -75.30
N GLU A 185 8.85 46.88 -76.18
CA GLU A 185 7.79 45.88 -75.96
C GLU A 185 8.05 45.00 -74.74
N LEU A 186 9.30 44.59 -74.49
CA LEU A 186 9.70 43.85 -73.30
C LEU A 186 9.50 44.66 -72.01
N ILE A 187 9.84 45.94 -72.02
CA ILE A 187 9.62 46.84 -70.88
C ILE A 187 8.12 47.00 -70.62
N GLN A 188 7.32 47.16 -71.67
CA GLN A 188 5.87 47.29 -71.54
C GLN A 188 5.25 46.00 -70.96
N LYS A 189 5.62 44.83 -71.49
CA LYS A 189 5.19 43.52 -70.95
C LYS A 189 5.60 43.34 -69.48
N LYS A 190 6.82 43.70 -69.11
CA LYS A 190 7.27 43.65 -67.71
C LYS A 190 6.47 44.58 -66.79
N LYS A 191 6.07 45.76 -67.27
CA LYS A 191 5.21 46.68 -66.51
C LYS A 191 3.80 46.12 -66.34
N ASP A 192 3.24 45.52 -67.39
CA ASP A 192 1.92 44.89 -67.35
C ASP A 192 1.90 43.64 -66.44
N GLU A 193 2.96 42.82 -66.49
CA GLU A 193 3.15 41.68 -65.58
C GLU A 193 3.32 42.13 -64.13
N ALA A 194 4.10 43.19 -63.87
CA ALA A 194 4.25 43.75 -62.53
C ALA A 194 2.93 44.35 -61.99
N ALA A 195 2.09 44.91 -62.87
CA ALA A 195 0.77 45.40 -62.49
C ALA A 195 -0.18 44.24 -62.13
N LYS A 196 -0.16 43.15 -62.92
CA LYS A 196 -0.93 41.93 -62.61
C LYS A 196 -0.53 41.30 -61.29
N ILE A 197 0.78 41.13 -61.04
CA ILE A 197 1.27 40.58 -59.77
C ILE A 197 0.80 41.41 -58.57
N LYS A 198 0.86 42.75 -58.67
CA LYS A 198 0.36 43.63 -57.60
C LYS A 198 -1.15 43.53 -57.37
N GLU A 199 -1.93 43.18 -58.39
CA GLU A 199 -3.37 43.03 -58.28
C GLU A 199 -3.74 41.65 -57.70
N GLU A 200 -3.00 40.61 -58.07
CA GLU A 200 -3.06 39.28 -57.46
C GLU A 200 -2.65 39.32 -55.97
N GLU A 201 -1.59 40.05 -55.61
CA GLU A 201 -1.18 40.28 -54.21
C GLU A 201 -2.30 40.96 -53.40
N LYS A 202 -2.94 41.99 -53.95
CA LYS A 202 -4.08 42.66 -53.28
C LYS A 202 -5.28 41.73 -53.07
N GLN A 203 -5.56 40.85 -54.02
CA GLN A 203 -6.62 39.85 -53.87
C GLN A 203 -6.26 38.81 -52.79
N ALA A 204 -5.03 38.32 -52.79
CA ALA A 204 -4.54 37.40 -51.76
C ALA A 204 -4.59 38.03 -50.36
N ASP A 205 -4.22 39.32 -50.22
CA ASP A 205 -4.32 40.06 -48.96
C ASP A 205 -5.76 40.20 -48.48
N LEU A 206 -6.70 40.46 -49.39
CA LEU A 206 -8.13 40.56 -49.07
C LEU A 206 -8.70 39.21 -48.62
N GLU A 207 -8.31 38.11 -49.26
CA GLU A 207 -8.72 36.75 -48.88
C GLU A 207 -8.12 36.35 -47.53
N ASN A 208 -6.85 36.66 -47.29
CA ASN A 208 -6.20 36.46 -46.00
C ASN A 208 -6.89 37.27 -44.88
N ALA A 209 -7.29 38.52 -45.14
CA ALA A 209 -8.02 39.33 -44.17
C ALA A 209 -9.39 38.75 -43.82
N LYS A 210 -10.11 38.20 -44.81
CA LYS A 210 -11.39 37.50 -44.58
C LYS A 210 -11.20 36.23 -43.75
N LEU A 211 -10.15 35.45 -44.04
CA LEU A 211 -9.83 34.24 -43.31
C LEU A 211 -9.43 34.55 -41.86
N MET A 212 -8.57 35.55 -41.64
CA MET A 212 -8.19 36.01 -40.30
C MET A 212 -9.40 36.44 -39.48
N LYS A 213 -10.32 37.19 -40.08
CA LYS A 213 -11.57 37.59 -39.41
C LYS A 213 -12.40 36.38 -38.99
N TYR A 214 -12.56 35.40 -39.89
CA TYR A 214 -13.30 34.17 -39.59
C TYR A 214 -12.66 33.37 -38.43
N ILE A 215 -11.33 33.29 -38.40
CA ILE A 215 -10.59 32.62 -37.32
C ILE A 215 -10.85 33.34 -35.99
N LEU A 216 -10.72 34.67 -35.95
CA LEU A 216 -10.97 35.46 -34.74
C LEU A 216 -12.41 35.31 -34.23
N ASP A 217 -13.40 35.32 -35.12
CA ASP A 217 -14.80 35.11 -34.74
C ASP A 217 -15.00 33.70 -34.12
N LYS A 218 -14.32 32.68 -34.66
CA LYS A 218 -14.36 31.31 -34.13
C LYS A 218 -13.66 31.15 -32.79
N GLU A 219 -12.53 31.83 -32.60
CA GLU A 219 -11.83 31.87 -31.31
C GLU A 219 -12.70 32.54 -30.25
N GLN A 220 -13.37 33.65 -30.60
CA GLN A 220 -14.29 34.33 -29.68
C GLN A 220 -15.51 33.48 -29.31
N GLU A 221 -16.10 32.76 -30.28
CA GLU A 221 -17.17 31.79 -30.02
C GLU A 221 -16.72 30.68 -29.08
N ALA A 222 -15.49 30.16 -29.25
CA ALA A 222 -14.95 29.12 -28.39
C ALA A 222 -14.67 29.63 -26.97
N GLU A 223 -14.13 30.84 -26.84
CA GLU A 223 -13.88 31.47 -25.54
C GLU A 223 -15.20 31.72 -24.78
N ASN A 224 -16.25 32.17 -25.47
CA ASN A 224 -17.56 32.37 -24.86
C ASN A 224 -18.17 31.06 -24.36
N LYS A 225 -18.07 29.97 -25.14
CA LYS A 225 -18.52 28.63 -24.72
C LYS A 225 -17.76 28.12 -23.49
N LEU A 226 -16.46 28.36 -23.42
CA LEU A 226 -15.65 28.00 -22.25
C LEU A 226 -16.12 28.76 -21.00
N LYS A 227 -16.37 30.08 -21.12
CA LYS A 227 -16.88 30.90 -20.02
C LYS A 227 -18.26 30.45 -19.55
N GLU A 228 -19.15 30.04 -20.46
CA GLU A 228 -20.45 29.49 -20.11
C GLU A 228 -20.32 28.17 -19.33
N LEU A 229 -19.49 27.24 -19.80
CA LEU A 229 -19.23 25.97 -19.12
C LEU A 229 -18.58 26.17 -17.73
N GLU A 230 -17.66 27.11 -17.59
CA GLU A 230 -17.07 27.46 -16.29
C GLU A 230 -18.14 27.97 -15.31
N LYS A 231 -19.07 28.80 -15.80
CA LYS A 231 -20.16 29.31 -14.99
C LYS A 231 -21.12 28.20 -14.55
N GLU A 232 -21.50 27.31 -15.46
CA GLU A 232 -22.33 26.14 -15.14
C GLU A 232 -21.66 25.23 -14.10
N ALA A 233 -20.36 24.95 -14.26
CA ALA A 233 -19.61 24.14 -13.31
C ALA A 233 -19.53 24.79 -11.91
N LEU A 234 -19.40 26.11 -11.84
CA LEU A 234 -19.42 26.86 -10.57
C LEU A 234 -20.80 26.80 -9.90
N ASP A 235 -21.88 26.90 -10.68
CA ASP A 235 -23.25 26.82 -10.17
C ASP A 235 -23.58 25.40 -9.66
N GLU A 236 -23.15 24.36 -10.39
CA GLU A 236 -23.26 22.96 -9.95
C GLU A 236 -22.48 22.72 -8.65
N TYR A 237 -21.23 23.17 -8.59
CA TYR A 237 -20.41 23.05 -7.38
C TYR A 237 -21.05 23.75 -6.17
N ALA A 238 -21.61 24.95 -6.38
CA ALA A 238 -22.31 25.69 -5.32
C ALA A 238 -23.58 24.94 -4.84
N ALA A 239 -24.31 24.30 -5.76
CA ALA A 239 -25.49 23.51 -5.44
C ALA A 239 -25.12 22.24 -4.66
N GLU A 240 -24.10 21.50 -5.08
CA GLU A 240 -23.60 20.31 -4.39
C GLU A 240 -23.07 20.66 -2.99
N HIS A 241 -22.31 21.74 -2.86
CA HIS A 241 -21.79 22.18 -1.57
C HIS A 241 -22.92 22.55 -0.60
N LYS A 242 -23.99 23.22 -1.08
CA LYS A 242 -25.21 23.46 -0.28
C LYS A 242 -25.89 22.17 0.14
N LYS A 243 -25.96 21.17 -0.75
CA LYS A 243 -26.59 19.87 -0.47
C LYS A 243 -25.80 19.09 0.59
N SER A 244 -24.48 19.01 0.43
CA SER A 244 -23.57 18.37 1.40
C SER A 244 -23.62 19.06 2.77
N LYS A 245 -23.71 20.39 2.82
CA LYS A 245 -23.87 21.13 4.09
C LYS A 245 -25.19 20.77 4.80
N LYS A 246 -26.29 20.61 4.06
CA LYS A 246 -27.58 20.19 4.63
C LYS A 246 -27.52 18.75 5.14
N GLU A 247 -26.94 17.83 4.38
CA GLU A 247 -26.77 16.43 4.79
C GLU A 247 -25.91 16.31 6.05
N ARG A 248 -24.81 17.06 6.13
CA ARG A 248 -23.98 17.12 7.34
C ARG A 248 -24.76 17.63 8.55
N ALA A 249 -25.55 18.69 8.38
CA ALA A 249 -26.38 19.23 9.46
C ALA A 249 -27.44 18.21 9.94
N MET A 250 -28.05 17.43 9.04
CA MET A 250 -28.97 16.36 9.41
C MET A 250 -28.26 15.24 10.17
N TRP A 251 -27.09 14.82 9.71
CA TRP A 251 -26.30 13.79 10.38
C TRP A 251 -25.85 14.22 11.79
N GLU A 252 -25.43 15.48 11.95
CA GLU A 252 -25.10 16.05 13.25
C GLU A 252 -26.33 16.09 14.17
N ALA A 253 -27.49 16.51 13.66
CA ALA A 253 -28.74 16.53 14.44
C ALA A 253 -29.15 15.12 14.91
N GLU A 254 -29.08 14.11 14.03
CA GLU A 254 -29.34 12.71 14.39
C GLU A 254 -28.33 12.17 15.42
N TYR A 255 -27.06 12.54 15.28
CA TYR A 255 -26.01 12.13 16.21
C TYR A 255 -26.24 12.71 17.61
N TYR A 256 -26.54 14.01 17.72
CA TYR A 256 -26.85 14.63 19.01
C TYR A 256 -28.15 14.11 19.62
N ALA A 257 -29.17 13.82 18.81
CA ALA A 257 -30.40 13.21 19.29
C ALA A 257 -30.15 11.83 19.93
N LYS A 258 -29.27 11.01 19.35
CA LYS A 258 -28.85 9.72 19.94
C LYS A 258 -28.08 9.90 21.24
N ILE A 259 -27.17 10.85 21.31
CA ILE A 259 -26.45 11.16 22.56
C ILE A 259 -27.43 11.53 23.67
N GLU A 260 -28.38 12.41 23.38
CA GLU A 260 -29.38 12.87 24.35
C GLU A 260 -30.28 11.72 24.82
N GLN A 261 -30.66 10.82 23.91
CA GLN A 261 -31.42 9.62 24.27
C GLN A 261 -30.61 8.72 25.23
N CYS A 262 -29.36 8.41 24.91
CA CYS A 262 -28.50 7.60 25.78
C CYS A 262 -28.30 8.26 27.16
N ARG A 263 -28.18 9.59 27.20
CA ARG A 263 -28.07 10.35 28.44
C ARG A 263 -29.34 10.18 29.30
N LYS A 264 -30.54 10.32 28.71
CA LYS A 264 -31.81 10.12 29.41
C LYS A 264 -31.94 8.70 29.96
N GLU A 265 -31.61 7.69 29.18
CA GLU A 265 -31.61 6.28 29.62
C GLU A 265 -30.67 6.06 30.80
N GLN A 266 -29.49 6.69 30.78
CA GLN A 266 -28.53 6.62 31.88
C GLN A 266 -29.02 7.35 33.14
N GLU A 267 -29.67 8.51 33.00
CA GLU A 267 -30.29 9.24 34.10
C GLU A 267 -31.43 8.42 34.75
N GLU A 268 -32.28 7.77 33.95
CA GLU A 268 -33.33 6.86 34.44
C GLU A 268 -32.77 5.67 35.19
N LEU A 269 -31.72 5.02 34.66
CA LEU A 269 -31.03 3.93 35.34
C LEU A 269 -30.45 4.38 36.67
N ASN A 270 -29.80 5.55 36.72
CA ASN A 270 -29.26 6.12 37.95
C ASN A 270 -30.37 6.40 38.98
N CYS A 271 -31.54 6.90 38.55
CA CYS A 271 -32.71 7.07 39.41
C CYS A 271 -33.21 5.73 39.97
N LYS A 272 -33.34 4.69 39.13
CA LYS A 272 -33.73 3.34 39.57
C LYS A 272 -32.73 2.76 40.57
N ILE A 273 -31.43 2.90 40.31
CA ILE A 273 -30.35 2.46 41.22
C ILE A 273 -30.49 3.17 42.57
N LYS A 274 -30.68 4.50 42.59
CA LYS A 274 -30.88 5.25 43.83
C LYS A 274 -32.13 4.79 44.59
N GLN A 275 -33.22 4.51 43.90
CA GLN A 275 -34.45 3.99 44.53
C GLN A 275 -34.21 2.62 45.17
N VAL A 276 -33.52 1.71 44.49
CA VAL A 276 -33.17 0.38 45.02
C VAL A 276 -32.24 0.51 46.22
N LEU A 277 -31.19 1.33 46.14
CA LEU A 277 -30.28 1.57 47.27
C LEU A 277 -31.00 2.16 48.49
N ASN A 278 -31.94 3.07 48.27
CA ASN A 278 -32.77 3.63 49.34
C ASN A 278 -33.72 2.59 49.96
N LYS A 279 -34.25 1.65 49.17
CA LYS A 279 -35.05 0.52 49.69
C LYS A 279 -34.19 -0.42 50.53
N ILE A 280 -33.03 -0.84 50.02
CA ILE A 280 -32.07 -1.70 50.74
C ILE A 280 -31.65 -1.05 52.06
N ASN A 281 -31.32 0.25 52.06
CA ASN A 281 -30.95 0.96 53.29
C ASN A 281 -32.10 1.03 54.31
N LYS A 282 -33.36 1.13 53.87
CA LYS A 282 -34.53 1.08 54.75
C LYS A 282 -34.80 -0.32 55.29
N GLU A 283 -34.63 -1.35 54.46
CA GLU A 283 -34.80 -2.75 54.85
C GLU A 283 -33.68 -3.22 55.80
N ALA A 284 -32.44 -2.76 55.60
CA ALA A 284 -31.31 -3.02 56.49
C ALA A 284 -31.48 -2.41 57.90
N GLN A 285 -32.33 -1.39 58.05
CA GLN A 285 -32.67 -0.80 59.36
C GLN A 285 -33.80 -1.54 60.09
N ASN A 286 -34.39 -2.59 59.50
CA ASN A 286 -35.48 -3.36 60.12
C ASN A 286 -34.93 -4.67 60.75
N PRO A 287 -34.72 -4.74 62.07
CA PRO A 287 -34.06 -5.88 62.74
C PRO A 287 -34.88 -7.19 62.72
N ALA A 288 -36.19 -7.13 62.42
CA ALA A 288 -37.04 -8.31 62.30
C ALA A 288 -36.83 -9.07 60.96
N MET A 289 -36.61 -8.34 59.86
CA MET A 289 -36.39 -8.92 58.52
C MET A 289 -35.01 -9.59 58.40
N THR A 290 -34.02 -9.15 59.16
CA THR A 290 -32.65 -9.71 59.11
C THR A 290 -32.60 -11.14 59.66
N LYS A 291 -33.45 -11.48 60.62
CA LYS A 291 -33.57 -12.85 61.16
C LYS A 291 -34.28 -13.79 60.18
N GLU A 292 -35.40 -13.35 59.60
CA GLU A 292 -36.11 -14.12 58.56
C GLU A 292 -35.27 -14.31 57.29
N LEU A 293 -34.48 -13.31 56.88
CA LEU A 293 -33.52 -13.41 55.79
C LEU A 293 -32.39 -14.41 56.09
N TYR A 294 -31.91 -14.45 57.34
CA TYR A 294 -30.90 -15.43 57.74
C TYR A 294 -31.44 -16.86 57.71
N ASP A 295 -32.65 -17.07 58.22
CA ASP A 295 -33.30 -18.39 58.23
C ASP A 295 -33.63 -18.88 56.81
N THR A 296 -34.10 -17.99 55.94
CA THR A 296 -34.34 -18.31 54.52
C THR A 296 -33.05 -18.56 53.74
N PHE A 297 -31.99 -17.79 54.00
CA PHE A 297 -30.67 -18.02 53.39
C PHE A 297 -30.06 -19.35 53.82
N THR A 298 -30.25 -19.75 55.09
CA THR A 298 -29.77 -21.03 55.60
C THR A 298 -30.49 -22.20 54.91
N LYS A 299 -31.82 -22.12 54.75
CA LYS A 299 -32.60 -23.11 53.99
C LYS A 299 -32.18 -23.17 52.52
N TYR A 300 -31.96 -22.02 51.88
CA TYR A 300 -31.48 -21.99 50.50
C TYR A 300 -30.09 -22.61 50.34
N GLN A 301 -29.18 -22.39 51.29
CA GLN A 301 -27.87 -23.03 51.29
C GLN A 301 -27.97 -24.56 51.45
N GLU A 302 -28.91 -25.06 52.25
CA GLU A 302 -29.16 -26.50 52.36
C GLU A 302 -29.71 -27.08 51.04
N GLU A 303 -30.64 -26.38 50.38
CA GLU A 303 -31.15 -26.79 49.06
C GLU A 303 -30.07 -26.78 47.97
N GLU A 304 -29.20 -25.75 47.93
CA GLU A 304 -28.06 -25.67 47.01
C GLU A 304 -27.05 -26.80 47.26
N LYS A 305 -26.74 -27.10 48.53
CA LYS A 305 -25.89 -28.25 48.89
C LYS A 305 -26.48 -29.56 48.38
N ASN A 306 -27.77 -29.79 48.61
CA ASN A 306 -28.45 -30.99 48.13
C ASN A 306 -28.44 -31.08 46.59
N ARG A 307 -28.64 -29.97 45.87
CA ARG A 307 -28.52 -29.93 44.40
C ARG A 307 -27.12 -30.25 43.91
N TYR A 308 -26.10 -29.76 44.61
CA TYR A 308 -24.70 -30.03 44.29
C TYR A 308 -24.34 -31.50 44.53
N GLU A 309 -24.78 -32.08 45.65
CA GLU A 309 -24.60 -33.50 45.96
C GLU A 309 -25.30 -34.39 44.93
N GLU A 310 -26.54 -34.07 44.54
CA GLU A 310 -27.23 -34.74 43.44
C GLU A 310 -26.48 -34.64 42.11
N PHE A 311 -25.92 -33.46 41.80
CA PHE A 311 -25.13 -33.25 40.59
C PHE A 311 -23.87 -34.12 40.58
N ILE A 312 -23.17 -34.23 41.72
CA ILE A 312 -22.02 -35.13 41.88
C ILE A 312 -22.45 -36.57 41.66
N ALA A 313 -23.51 -37.03 42.33
CA ALA A 313 -24.01 -38.40 42.21
C ALA A 313 -24.39 -38.74 40.75
N LYS A 314 -25.15 -37.87 40.07
CA LYS A 314 -25.50 -38.03 38.65
C LYS A 314 -24.27 -38.01 37.74
N SER A 315 -23.24 -37.22 38.07
CA SER A 315 -22.01 -37.13 37.29
C SER A 315 -21.13 -38.38 37.45
N LEU A 316 -21.05 -38.92 38.67
CA LEU A 316 -20.39 -40.20 38.96
C LEU A 316 -21.07 -41.35 38.21
N GLN A 317 -22.39 -41.45 38.30
CA GLN A 317 -23.17 -42.47 37.57
C GLN A 317 -22.98 -42.37 36.04
N LYS A 318 -22.95 -41.15 35.48
CA LYS A 318 -22.61 -40.94 34.06
C LYS A 318 -21.17 -41.35 33.75
N GLY A 319 -20.24 -41.17 34.68
CA GLY A 319 -18.86 -41.62 34.58
C GLY A 319 -18.75 -43.14 34.51
N GLU A 320 -19.45 -43.85 35.39
CA GLU A 320 -19.53 -45.31 35.43
C GLU A 320 -20.11 -45.89 34.13
N ILE A 321 -21.24 -45.35 33.65
CA ILE A 321 -21.85 -45.76 32.38
C ILE A 321 -20.88 -45.56 31.20
N ARG A 322 -20.11 -44.45 31.20
CA ARG A 322 -19.10 -44.20 30.17
C ARG A 322 -17.93 -45.17 30.26
N ALA A 323 -17.48 -45.52 31.46
CA ALA A 323 -16.43 -46.50 31.68
C ALA A 323 -16.87 -47.88 31.19
N GLU A 324 -18.06 -48.33 31.59
CA GLU A 324 -18.63 -49.60 31.16
C GLU A 324 -18.78 -49.67 29.62
N LYS A 325 -19.21 -48.56 29.00
CA LYS A 325 -19.30 -48.47 27.53
C LYS A 325 -17.94 -48.54 26.85
N ARG A 326 -16.87 -48.00 27.45
CA ARG A 326 -15.50 -48.16 26.91
C ARG A 326 -15.04 -49.61 27.03
N ASP A 327 -15.29 -50.25 28.16
CA ASP A 327 -14.90 -51.65 28.38
C ASP A 327 -15.60 -52.59 27.40
N ARG A 328 -16.91 -52.38 27.16
CA ARG A 328 -17.65 -53.13 26.13
C ARG A 328 -17.05 -52.94 24.74
N ARG A 329 -16.79 -51.69 24.33
CA ARG A 329 -16.14 -51.39 23.03
C ARG A 329 -14.76 -52.00 22.90
N GLN A 330 -13.98 -52.05 23.98
CA GLN A 330 -12.65 -52.67 23.96
C GLN A 330 -12.74 -54.19 23.81
N LYS A 331 -13.70 -54.84 24.49
CA LYS A 331 -14.00 -56.26 24.30
C LYS A 331 -14.45 -56.57 22.87
N ASP A 332 -15.31 -55.73 22.30
CA ASP A 332 -15.77 -55.89 20.90
C ASP A 332 -14.61 -55.74 19.91
N LYS A 333 -13.72 -54.76 20.10
CA LYS A 333 -12.51 -54.61 19.29
C LYS A 333 -11.59 -55.83 19.38
N LEU A 334 -11.33 -56.32 20.59
CA LEU A 334 -10.51 -57.52 20.78
C LEU A 334 -11.13 -58.75 20.10
N LYS A 335 -12.46 -58.86 20.09
CA LYS A 335 -13.17 -59.93 19.36
C LYS A 335 -13.01 -59.76 17.85
N GLN A 336 -13.22 -58.55 17.34
CA GLN A 336 -13.05 -58.25 15.91
C GLN A 336 -11.60 -58.49 15.43
N ASP A 337 -10.60 -58.12 16.23
CA ASP A 337 -9.20 -58.37 15.92
C ASP A 337 -8.89 -59.87 15.87
N ARG A 338 -9.52 -60.68 16.74
CA ARG A 338 -9.43 -62.15 16.68
C ARG A 338 -10.06 -62.69 15.40
N ASP A 339 -11.27 -62.26 15.07
CA ASP A 339 -11.99 -62.70 13.86
C ASP A 339 -11.19 -62.32 12.58
N ASN A 340 -10.65 -61.10 12.53
CA ASN A 340 -9.77 -60.64 11.46
C ASN A 340 -8.50 -61.49 11.35
N ASN A 341 -7.85 -61.82 12.47
CA ASN A 341 -6.65 -62.66 12.47
C ASN A 341 -6.94 -64.08 11.97
N VAL A 342 -8.12 -64.64 12.30
CA VAL A 342 -8.57 -65.93 11.75
C VAL A 342 -8.78 -65.83 10.24
N ALA A 343 -9.47 -64.79 9.76
CA ALA A 343 -9.69 -64.57 8.33
C ALA A 343 -8.37 -64.36 7.56
N VAL A 344 -7.43 -63.60 8.09
CA VAL A 344 -6.08 -63.42 7.50
C VAL A 344 -5.32 -64.75 7.48
N ALA A 345 -5.43 -65.57 8.53
CA ALA A 345 -4.83 -66.89 8.54
C ALA A 345 -5.43 -67.82 7.47
N GLU A 346 -6.75 -67.75 7.23
CA GLU A 346 -7.42 -68.48 6.13
C GLU A 346 -6.99 -67.97 4.75
N ILE A 347 -6.92 -66.65 4.55
CA ILE A 347 -6.41 -66.04 3.31
C ILE A 347 -4.96 -66.47 3.07
N ASN A 348 -4.11 -66.46 4.09
CA ASN A 348 -2.73 -66.88 3.96
C ASN A 348 -2.60 -68.37 3.63
N LYS A 349 -3.50 -69.22 4.16
CA LYS A 349 -3.55 -70.64 3.79
C LYS A 349 -3.95 -70.82 2.32
N THR A 350 -5.03 -70.16 1.88
CA THR A 350 -5.49 -70.25 0.48
C THR A 350 -4.47 -69.65 -0.50
N LEU A 351 -3.80 -68.56 -0.13
CA LEU A 351 -2.71 -67.98 -0.91
C LEU A 351 -1.50 -68.91 -0.96
N ALA A 352 -1.12 -69.53 0.15
CA ALA A 352 -0.04 -70.51 0.17
C ALA A 352 -0.37 -71.75 -0.68
N GLU A 353 -1.62 -72.21 -0.67
CA GLU A 353 -2.11 -73.28 -1.55
C GLU A 353 -2.10 -72.86 -3.03
N TYR A 354 -2.52 -71.63 -3.35
CA TYR A 354 -2.45 -71.07 -4.70
C TYR A 354 -1.01 -70.92 -5.21
N VAL A 355 -0.09 -70.42 -4.37
CA VAL A 355 1.35 -70.35 -4.70
C VAL A 355 1.90 -71.75 -4.94
N ARG A 356 1.55 -72.74 -4.12
CA ARG A 356 1.95 -74.14 -4.33
C ARG A 356 1.41 -74.70 -5.64
N GLN A 357 0.22 -74.29 -6.07
CA GLN A 357 -0.37 -74.67 -7.37
C GLN A 357 0.35 -73.97 -8.55
N MET A 358 0.75 -72.71 -8.38
CA MET A 358 1.47 -71.94 -9.40
C MET A 358 2.95 -72.34 -9.52
N GLU A 359 3.59 -72.81 -8.44
CA GLU A 359 4.94 -73.40 -8.46
C GLU A 359 5.01 -74.70 -9.30
N CYS A 360 3.87 -75.36 -9.54
CA CYS A 360 3.73 -76.51 -10.42
C CYS A 360 3.40 -76.16 -11.89
N ALA A 361 3.28 -74.88 -12.25
CA ALA A 361 2.97 -74.44 -13.61
C ALA A 361 4.10 -73.60 -14.21
N ASN A 362 4.92 -74.27 -15.03
CA ASN A 362 5.82 -73.76 -16.08
C ASN A 362 6.45 -72.36 -15.91
N LYS A 363 7.77 -72.39 -15.67
CA LYS A 363 8.70 -71.27 -15.82
C LYS A 363 8.56 -70.58 -17.18
N CYS A 364 8.14 -69.32 -17.16
CA CYS A 364 8.31 -68.39 -18.27
C CYS A 364 9.16 -67.21 -17.76
N PHE A 365 10.46 -67.23 -18.09
CA PHE A 365 11.34 -66.09 -17.92
C PHE A 365 10.96 -64.99 -18.92
N CYS A 366 10.76 -63.76 -18.46
CA CYS A 366 10.91 -62.58 -19.30
C CYS A 366 11.51 -61.44 -18.48
N ASP A 367 12.80 -61.21 -18.72
CA ASP A 367 13.57 -60.09 -18.21
C ASP A 367 13.01 -58.78 -18.76
N ARG A 368 12.35 -58.00 -17.90
CA ARG A 368 12.28 -56.55 -18.07
C ARG A 368 12.45 -55.86 -16.73
N GLN A 369 13.72 -55.54 -16.47
CA GLN A 369 14.21 -54.73 -15.38
C GLN A 369 13.63 -53.31 -15.46
N CYS A 370 12.75 -52.93 -14.53
CA CYS A 370 12.50 -51.53 -14.21
C CYS A 370 13.52 -51.08 -13.15
N LEU A 371 14.56 -50.39 -13.62
CA LEU A 371 15.53 -49.67 -12.79
C LEU A 371 14.87 -48.41 -12.21
N ILE A 372 14.50 -48.43 -10.93
CA ILE A 372 14.35 -47.20 -10.14
C ILE A 372 15.38 -47.24 -9.02
N VAL A 373 16.41 -46.43 -9.21
CA VAL A 373 17.52 -46.21 -8.28
C VAL A 373 17.03 -45.34 -7.11
N LYS A 374 17.22 -45.81 -5.89
CA LYS A 374 17.15 -45.00 -4.66
C LYS A 374 18.38 -44.08 -4.62
N SER A 375 18.20 -42.76 -4.56
CA SER A 375 19.30 -41.82 -4.31
C SER A 375 19.33 -41.38 -2.84
N GLU A 376 20.50 -41.54 -2.23
CA GLU A 376 20.86 -41.10 -0.88
C GLU A 376 21.57 -39.73 -0.89
N LYS A 377 21.37 -38.98 0.22
CA LYS A 377 22.25 -37.97 0.88
C LYS A 377 22.45 -36.61 0.17
N GLU A 378 22.69 -35.48 0.86
CA GLU A 378 23.70 -35.22 1.92
C GLU A 378 23.35 -34.17 3.00
N ARG A 379 24.08 -34.28 4.11
CA ARG A 379 24.20 -33.33 5.24
C ARG A 379 25.28 -32.28 4.93
N GLY A 380 25.09 -31.03 5.35
CA GLY A 380 26.14 -29.99 5.40
C GLY A 380 26.12 -29.21 6.71
N THR A 381 27.29 -29.01 7.32
CA THR A 381 27.51 -28.32 8.61
C THR A 381 28.32 -27.02 8.47
N LYS A 382 27.80 -25.96 9.11
CA LYS A 382 28.39 -24.79 9.82
C LYS A 382 29.45 -23.86 9.18
N GLY A 383 29.21 -22.55 9.35
CA GLY A 383 30.22 -21.48 9.46
C GLY A 383 29.77 -20.41 10.48
N LYS A 384 30.68 -19.98 11.37
CA LYS A 384 30.53 -18.94 12.42
C LYS A 384 31.06 -17.59 11.92
N GLU A 385 30.57 -16.50 12.48
CA GLU A 385 31.41 -15.32 12.79
C GLU A 385 30.80 -14.53 13.97
N THR A 386 31.68 -14.09 14.87
CA THR A 386 31.39 -13.33 16.10
C THR A 386 31.96 -11.93 15.94
N ASP A 387 31.24 -10.90 16.39
CA ASP A 387 31.88 -9.64 16.75
C ASP A 387 31.20 -8.89 17.90
N THR A 388 32.06 -8.37 18.77
CA THR A 388 31.85 -7.85 20.11
C THR A 388 31.44 -6.37 20.11
N LYS A 389 30.49 -5.96 20.97
CA LYS A 389 30.31 -4.53 21.32
C LYS A 389 30.06 -4.32 22.82
N VAL A 390 30.99 -3.57 23.42
CA VAL A 390 30.98 -3.00 24.78
C VAL A 390 29.83 -2.00 24.91
N LYS A 391 29.09 -2.04 26.03
CA LYS A 391 27.95 -1.14 26.32
C LYS A 391 28.38 0.10 27.12
N PRO A 392 27.93 1.31 26.77
CA PRO A 392 28.00 2.50 27.62
C PRO A 392 26.90 2.50 28.71
N PRO A 393 26.98 3.37 29.74
CA PRO A 393 26.15 3.32 30.96
C PRO A 393 24.66 3.63 30.75
N PRO A 394 23.79 3.25 31.69
CA PRO A 394 22.38 2.91 31.44
C PRO A 394 21.42 4.09 31.65
N ILE A 395 21.66 5.24 31.02
CA ILE A 395 20.78 6.41 31.20
C ILE A 395 20.08 6.86 29.90
N PHE A 396 20.55 6.40 28.73
CA PHE A 396 19.95 6.77 27.43
C PHE A 396 19.60 5.59 26.52
N THR A 397 19.16 4.45 27.08
CA THR A 397 18.57 3.39 26.25
C THR A 397 17.07 3.64 26.07
N PRO A 398 16.57 3.92 24.86
CA PRO A 398 15.13 4.05 24.62
C PRO A 398 14.43 2.74 25.02
N SER A 399 13.27 2.85 25.69
CA SER A 399 12.58 1.68 26.28
C SER A 399 12.47 0.54 25.27
N ASN A 400 12.62 -0.71 25.73
CA ASN A 400 12.54 -1.89 24.87
C ASN A 400 11.25 -1.97 24.04
N LYS A 401 10.17 -1.32 24.51
CA LYS A 401 8.93 -1.13 23.74
C LYS A 401 9.13 -0.19 22.56
N LEU A 402 9.80 0.94 22.76
CA LEU A 402 10.11 1.91 21.70
C LEU A 402 11.12 1.34 20.69
N THR A 403 12.16 0.64 21.15
CA THR A 403 13.13 -0.01 20.25
C THR A 403 12.50 -1.16 19.48
N ARG A 404 11.61 -1.95 20.08
CA ARG A 404 10.82 -2.96 19.35
C ARG A 404 9.86 -2.30 18.37
N ALA A 405 9.18 -1.22 18.76
CA ALA A 405 8.26 -0.49 17.88
C ALA A 405 8.99 0.18 16.70
N LEU A 406 10.19 0.72 16.92
CA LEU A 406 11.04 1.29 15.87
C LEU A 406 11.60 0.20 14.96
N LYS A 407 12.12 -0.92 15.49
CA LYS A 407 12.53 -2.08 14.68
C LYS A 407 11.36 -2.70 13.91
N LEU A 408 10.16 -2.67 14.49
CA LEU A 408 8.92 -3.09 13.81
C LEU A 408 8.46 -2.07 12.77
N ARG A 409 8.76 -0.77 12.93
CA ARG A 409 8.48 0.29 11.95
C ARG A 409 9.50 0.33 10.80
N GLU A 410 10.78 0.12 11.07
CA GLU A 410 11.83 -0.05 10.05
C GLU A 410 11.60 -1.32 9.23
N LYS A 411 11.06 -2.37 9.85
CA LYS A 411 10.63 -3.60 9.17
C LYS A 411 9.18 -3.54 8.69
N ALA A 412 8.41 -2.53 9.07
CA ALA A 412 7.08 -2.32 8.54
C ALA A 412 7.26 -1.72 7.15
N PRO A 413 6.54 -2.22 6.13
CA PRO A 413 6.49 -1.53 4.86
C PRO A 413 6.06 -0.08 5.12
N THR A 414 6.87 0.89 4.66
CA THR A 414 6.52 2.32 4.65
C THR A 414 5.08 2.44 4.14
N PRO A 415 4.19 3.26 4.71
CA PRO A 415 2.76 3.26 4.34
C PRO A 415 2.49 3.51 2.84
N TRP A 416 3.50 3.99 2.10
CA TRP A 416 3.49 4.18 0.65
C TRP A 416 3.93 2.91 -0.14
N THR A 417 4.56 1.92 0.48
CA THR A 417 5.04 0.67 -0.16
C THR A 417 3.96 -0.42 -0.27
N GLY A 418 2.70 -0.05 -0.45
CA GLY A 418 1.68 -0.99 -0.93
C GLY A 418 1.97 -1.35 -2.39
N SER A 419 2.69 -2.45 -2.63
CA SER A 419 2.95 -3.18 -3.90
C SER A 419 2.88 -2.42 -5.25
N GLY A 420 3.23 -1.13 -5.27
CA GLY A 420 3.03 -0.24 -6.42
C GLY A 420 3.92 1.00 -6.41
N VAL A 421 4.33 1.52 -5.25
CA VAL A 421 5.20 2.71 -5.19
C VAL A 421 6.70 2.37 -5.23
N CYS A 422 7.11 1.12 -4.94
CA CYS A 422 8.43 0.65 -5.37
C CYS A 422 8.53 0.51 -6.91
N ALA A 423 7.41 0.55 -7.64
CA ALA A 423 7.42 0.49 -9.09
C ALA A 423 7.63 1.85 -9.74
N ALA A 424 7.24 2.97 -9.12
CA ALA A 424 7.34 4.28 -9.78
C ALA A 424 8.80 4.75 -10.00
N PRO A 425 9.72 4.67 -9.01
CA PRO A 425 11.13 4.98 -9.24
C PRO A 425 11.84 3.96 -10.15
N ALA A 426 11.49 2.68 -10.03
CA ALA A 426 12.03 1.63 -10.89
C ALA A 426 11.56 1.78 -12.35
N HIS A 427 10.30 2.17 -12.55
CA HIS A 427 9.71 2.45 -13.86
C HIS A 427 10.31 3.72 -14.47
N PHE A 428 10.47 4.78 -13.66
CA PHE A 428 11.19 5.98 -14.08
C PHE A 428 12.61 5.64 -14.52
N ALA A 429 13.35 4.83 -13.76
CA ALA A 429 14.70 4.40 -14.14
C ALA A 429 14.73 3.60 -15.45
N GLN A 430 13.77 2.69 -15.67
CA GLN A 430 13.67 1.93 -16.90
C GLN A 430 13.39 2.82 -18.13
N GLN A 431 12.43 3.74 -18.03
CA GLN A 431 12.12 4.67 -19.12
C GLN A 431 13.22 5.71 -19.32
N ALA A 432 13.85 6.18 -18.25
CA ALA A 432 14.99 7.07 -18.34
C ALA A 432 16.18 6.41 -19.06
N ASN A 433 16.42 5.12 -18.83
CA ASN A 433 17.46 4.37 -19.56
C ASN A 433 17.17 4.25 -21.05
N GLN A 434 15.90 4.01 -21.42
CA GLN A 434 15.50 3.97 -22.82
C GLN A 434 15.75 5.31 -23.51
N ILE A 435 15.32 6.40 -22.88
CA ILE A 435 15.50 7.76 -23.42
C ILE A 435 16.99 8.14 -23.50
N LEU A 436 17.79 7.79 -22.48
CA LEU A 436 19.24 8.01 -22.51
C LEU A 436 19.95 7.21 -23.60
N ALA A 437 19.44 6.04 -23.97
CA ALA A 437 19.97 5.25 -25.09
C ALA A 437 19.65 5.89 -26.45
N GLU A 438 18.52 6.60 -26.58
CA GLU A 438 18.09 7.25 -27.81
C GLU A 438 18.75 8.63 -28.06
N CYS A 439 19.22 9.29 -26.99
CA CYS A 439 19.94 10.56 -27.07
C CYS A 439 21.39 10.39 -27.56
N LYS A 440 21.76 11.00 -28.70
CA LYS A 440 23.17 11.17 -29.08
C LYS A 440 23.88 12.15 -28.12
N TYR A 441 23.19 13.22 -27.74
CA TYR A 441 23.68 14.25 -26.81
C TYR A 441 23.18 13.99 -25.39
N LYS A 442 23.89 13.15 -24.63
CA LYS A 442 23.43 12.63 -23.32
C LYS A 442 23.51 13.62 -22.15
N ILE A 443 24.30 14.70 -22.24
CA ILE A 443 24.62 15.57 -21.10
C ILE A 443 23.37 16.22 -20.46
N PRO A 444 22.44 16.83 -21.21
CA PRO A 444 21.26 17.47 -20.62
C PRO A 444 20.31 16.44 -20.00
N ALA A 445 20.07 15.31 -20.67
CA ALA A 445 19.22 14.24 -20.18
C ALA A 445 19.80 13.60 -18.90
N ARG A 446 21.13 13.45 -18.81
CA ARG A 446 21.78 12.88 -17.63
C ARG A 446 21.63 13.76 -16.39
N LYS A 447 21.73 15.08 -16.52
CA LYS A 447 21.53 16.02 -15.41
C LYS A 447 20.17 15.84 -14.74
N VAL A 448 19.12 15.59 -15.54
CA VAL A 448 17.75 15.38 -15.05
C VAL A 448 17.65 14.07 -14.25
N VAL A 449 18.30 13.00 -14.70
CA VAL A 449 18.34 11.70 -13.99
C VAL A 449 19.11 11.80 -12.68
N ASP A 450 20.28 12.46 -12.70
CA ASP A 450 21.11 12.64 -11.50
C ASP A 450 20.42 13.55 -10.46
N GLU A 451 19.70 14.58 -10.92
CA GLU A 451 18.87 15.43 -10.06
C GLU A 451 17.73 14.63 -9.42
N PHE A 452 17.04 13.79 -10.20
CA PHE A 452 16.00 12.90 -9.69
C PHE A 452 16.54 11.93 -8.62
N TRP A 453 17.70 11.32 -8.85
CA TRP A 453 18.32 10.42 -7.87
C TRP A 453 18.71 11.11 -6.59
N ARG A 454 19.36 12.28 -6.69
CA ARG A 454 19.77 13.07 -5.53
C ARG A 454 18.57 13.47 -4.67
N ASN A 455 17.49 13.94 -5.30
CA ASN A 455 16.32 14.45 -4.59
C ASN A 455 15.46 13.33 -3.97
N ASN A 456 15.57 12.10 -4.45
CA ASN A 456 14.83 10.95 -3.92
C ASN A 456 15.67 10.00 -3.05
N GLY A 457 16.95 10.33 -2.78
CA GLY A 457 17.82 9.59 -1.87
C GLY A 457 18.17 8.18 -2.36
N PHE A 458 18.32 7.99 -3.68
CA PHE A 458 18.76 6.72 -4.26
C PHE A 458 20.29 6.69 -4.39
N ASP A 459 20.92 5.66 -3.81
CA ASP A 459 22.36 5.43 -3.98
C ASP A 459 22.64 4.79 -5.35
N ALA A 460 23.85 5.02 -5.89
CA ALA A 460 24.31 4.46 -7.17
C ALA A 460 24.23 2.92 -7.25
N THR A 461 24.15 2.25 -6.10
CA THR A 461 24.03 0.79 -5.97
C THR A 461 22.60 0.26 -6.08
N THR A 462 21.59 1.13 -6.01
CA THR A 462 20.18 0.70 -5.84
C THR A 462 19.50 0.37 -7.17
N LEU A 463 19.89 1.03 -8.27
CA LEU A 463 19.42 0.78 -9.63
C LEU A 463 20.53 1.18 -10.62
N PRO A 464 21.38 0.26 -11.09
CA PRO A 464 22.51 0.62 -11.95
C PRO A 464 22.00 1.08 -13.32
N ILE A 465 22.23 2.35 -13.64
CA ILE A 465 22.21 2.85 -15.02
C ILE A 465 23.67 2.74 -15.48
N PRO A 466 23.97 1.98 -16.56
CA PRO A 466 25.33 1.88 -17.06
C PRO A 466 25.87 3.29 -17.31
N ASN A 467 27.02 3.58 -16.71
CA ASN A 467 27.82 4.69 -17.19
C ASN A 467 28.27 4.33 -18.61
N TYR A 468 28.40 5.34 -19.47
CA TYR A 468 28.89 5.31 -20.87
C TYR A 468 27.81 5.18 -21.97
#